data_AF-A0A315CN79-F1
#
_entry.id   AF-A0A315CN79-F1
#
_cell.length_a   1.000
_cell.length_b   1.000
_cell.length_c   1.000
_cell.angle_alpha   90.00
_cell.angle_beta   90.00
_cell.angle_gamma   90.00
#
_symmetry.space_group_name_H-M   'P 1'
#
loop_
_entity.id
_entity.type
_entity.pdbx_description
1 polymer ?
#
loop_
_entity_poly.entity_id
_entity_poly.type
_entity_poly.pdbx_seq_one_letter_code
_entity_poly.pdbx_strand_id
1 'polypeptide(L)'
;MVVLIFGLLAALILFWSVGAHNRLVRLRSEVIRQWSSVDAVWLRLLVRLQGGIAARQSMATEEDILSLQTLQTLCDDLLEALTQVRLQPLEVESQKMVVQKHQQLVAEVRRVLHTASDAVKPDLDIALSRMRQTLPASVIPYHVAVAAYNEALEMRPAAWLARRLKFLPALRMDLSVASS
;
A
#
# COMPACT_ATOMS: atom_id res chain seq x y z
N MET A 1 33.11 -8.22 43.45
CA MET A 1 32.59 -9.33 42.61
C MET A 1 31.15 -9.07 42.18
N VAL A 2 30.18 -9.08 43.10
CA VAL A 2 28.75 -8.92 42.78
C VAL A 2 28.42 -7.63 42.01
N VAL A 3 28.90 -6.47 42.46
CA VAL A 3 28.66 -5.17 41.79
C VAL A 3 29.20 -5.13 40.36
N LEU A 4 30.36 -5.74 40.10
CA LEU A 4 30.96 -5.80 38.77
C LEU A 4 30.15 -6.70 37.83
N ILE A 5 29.62 -7.82 38.35
CA ILE A 5 28.72 -8.71 37.59
C ILE A 5 27.43 -7.98 37.22
N PHE A 6 26.81 -7.27 38.18
CA PHE A 6 25.61 -6.47 37.91
C PHE A 6 25.87 -5.35 36.91
N GLY A 7 27.00 -4.64 37.03
CA GLY A 7 27.39 -3.58 36.09
C GLY A 7 27.59 -4.10 34.67
N LEU A 8 28.26 -5.26 34.52
CA LEU A 8 28.49 -5.88 33.22
C LEU A 8 27.18 -6.35 32.57
N LEU A 9 26.30 -7.00 33.35
CA LEU A 9 24.97 -7.42 32.87
C LEU A 9 24.13 -6.22 32.43
N ALA A 10 24.13 -5.14 33.21
CA ALA A 10 23.41 -3.91 32.86
C ALA A 10 23.94 -3.28 31.57
N ALA A 11 25.27 -3.19 31.42
CA ALA A 11 25.89 -2.68 30.19
C ALA A 11 25.55 -3.53 28.96
N LEU A 12 25.56 -4.86 29.11
CA LEU A 12 25.18 -5.79 28.04
C LEU A 12 23.72 -5.60 27.61
N ILE A 13 22.80 -5.48 28.58
CA ILE A 13 21.38 -5.26 28.31
C ILE A 13 21.15 -3.92 27.60
N LEU A 14 21.80 -2.84 28.06
CA LEU A 14 21.68 -1.51 27.46
C LEU A 14 22.21 -1.48 26.02
N PHE A 15 23.44 -1.98 25.81
CA PHE A 15 24.04 -2.06 24.49
C PHE A 15 23.15 -2.84 23.53
N TRP A 16 22.65 -3.98 23.99
CA TRP A 16 21.76 -4.82 23.23
C TRP A 16 20.43 -4.11 22.88
N SER A 17 19.78 -3.48 23.87
CA SER A 17 18.52 -2.78 23.70
C SER A 17 18.63 -1.66 22.67
N VAL A 18 19.72 -0.87 22.73
CA VAL A 18 19.97 0.22 21.77
C VAL A 18 20.22 -0.34 20.36
N GLY A 19 21.02 -1.39 20.23
CA GLY A 19 21.29 -2.03 18.94
C GLY A 19 20.03 -2.60 18.28
N ALA A 20 19.18 -3.30 19.05
CA ALA A 20 17.91 -3.84 18.57
C ALA A 20 16.92 -2.72 18.19
N HIS A 21 16.84 -1.66 18.99
CA HIS A 21 16.01 -0.49 18.68
C HIS A 21 16.42 0.15 17.35
N ASN A 22 17.71 0.45 17.19
CA ASN A 22 18.23 1.08 15.99
C ASN A 22 17.98 0.22 14.74
N ARG A 23 18.14 -1.11 14.85
CA ARG A 23 17.82 -2.03 13.76
C ARG A 23 16.34 -2.00 13.40
N LEU A 24 15.44 -2.06 14.40
CA LEU A 24 13.99 -2.04 14.17
C LEU A 24 13.52 -0.72 13.56
N VAL A 25 14.02 0.41 14.05
CA VAL A 25 13.71 1.74 13.49
C VAL A 25 14.16 1.83 12.04
N ARG A 26 15.36 1.32 11.72
CA ARG A 26 15.86 1.28 10.33
C ARG A 26 14.99 0.43 9.42
N LEU A 27 14.60 -0.77 9.86
CA LEU A 27 13.70 -1.64 9.09
C LEU A 27 12.33 -0.99 8.90
N ARG A 28 11.77 -0.38 9.96
CA ARG A 28 10.53 0.39 9.89
C ARG A 28 10.61 1.51 8.85
N SER A 29 11.70 2.29 8.86
CA SER A 29 11.90 3.34 7.86
C SER A 29 12.02 2.81 6.44
N GLU A 30 12.62 1.63 6.26
CA GLU A 30 12.71 0.98 4.95
C GLU A 30 11.32 0.54 4.44
N VAL A 31 10.47 -0.05 5.30
CA VAL A 31 9.08 -0.38 4.93
C VAL A 31 8.33 0.88 4.48
N ILE A 32 8.43 1.98 5.23
CA ILE A 32 7.77 3.25 4.91
C ILE A 32 8.30 3.82 3.59
N ARG A 33 9.61 3.74 3.35
CA ARG A 33 10.24 4.21 2.10
C ARG A 33 9.77 3.41 0.90
N GLN A 34 9.69 2.09 1.02
CA GLN A 34 9.19 1.23 -0.05
C GLN A 34 7.71 1.48 -0.31
N TRP A 35 6.92 1.71 0.74
CA TRP A 35 5.52 2.12 0.61
C TRP A 35 5.35 3.38 -0.24
N SER A 36 6.18 4.41 -0.03
CA SER A 36 6.13 5.64 -0.84
C SER A 36 6.35 5.38 -2.34
N SER A 37 7.14 4.37 -2.69
CA SER A 37 7.31 3.97 -4.09
C SER A 37 6.04 3.38 -4.69
N VAL A 38 5.37 2.49 -3.95
CA VAL A 38 4.10 1.86 -4.34
C VAL A 38 2.99 2.91 -4.47
N ASP A 39 2.86 3.79 -3.47
CA ASP A 39 1.90 4.90 -3.45
C ASP A 39 2.04 5.80 -4.69
N ALA A 40 3.27 6.12 -5.08
CA ALA A 40 3.52 6.90 -6.29
C ALA A 40 3.07 6.19 -7.58
N VAL A 41 3.10 4.85 -7.63
CA VAL A 41 2.57 4.08 -8.78
C VAL A 41 1.05 4.19 -8.84
N TRP A 42 0.35 4.01 -7.72
CA TRP A 42 -1.11 4.19 -7.67
C TRP A 42 -1.53 5.59 -8.09
N LEU A 43 -0.88 6.63 -7.55
CA LEU A 43 -1.17 8.01 -7.94
C LEU A 43 -1.01 8.24 -9.45
N ARG A 44 0.07 7.74 -10.05
CA ARG A 44 0.27 7.87 -11.50
C ARG A 44 -0.81 7.16 -12.30
N LEU A 45 -1.28 6.01 -11.84
CA LEU A 45 -2.36 5.27 -12.50
C LEU A 45 -3.70 6.00 -12.37
N LEU A 46 -4.02 6.52 -11.18
CA LEU A 46 -5.23 7.29 -10.91
C LEU A 46 -5.30 8.56 -11.77
N VAL A 47 -4.24 9.37 -11.77
CA VAL A 47 -4.17 10.60 -12.57
C VAL A 47 -4.37 10.32 -14.07
N ARG A 48 -3.78 9.24 -14.57
CA ARG A 48 -3.94 8.82 -15.97
C ARG A 48 -5.38 8.37 -16.28
N LEU A 49 -5.98 7.59 -15.39
CA LEU A 49 -7.37 7.14 -15.54
C LEU A 49 -8.34 8.33 -15.52
N GLN A 50 -8.21 9.22 -14.53
CA GLN A 50 -9.04 10.43 -14.42
C GLN A 50 -8.88 11.34 -15.65
N GLY A 51 -7.65 11.52 -16.16
CA GLY A 51 -7.40 12.27 -17.40
C GLY A 51 -8.03 11.63 -18.62
N GLY A 52 -7.99 10.29 -18.74
CA GLY A 52 -8.64 9.55 -19.82
C GLY A 52 -10.17 9.65 -19.76
N ILE A 53 -10.75 9.53 -18.57
CA ILE A 53 -12.19 9.71 -18.35
C ILE A 53 -12.63 11.12 -18.78
N ALA A 54 -11.94 12.16 -18.28
CA ALA A 54 -12.28 13.55 -18.59
C ALA A 54 -12.22 13.85 -20.09
N ALA A 55 -11.25 13.29 -20.82
CA ALA A 55 -11.11 13.48 -22.26
C ALA A 55 -12.27 12.87 -23.08
N ARG A 56 -12.97 11.86 -22.54
CA ARG A 56 -14.05 11.13 -23.24
C ARG A 56 -15.45 11.54 -22.81
N GLN A 57 -15.60 12.30 -21.73
CA GLN A 57 -16.91 12.76 -21.27
C GLN A 57 -17.69 13.55 -22.33
N SER A 58 -17.02 14.28 -23.23
CA SER A 58 -17.69 15.05 -24.30
C SER A 58 -18.20 14.19 -25.46
N MET A 59 -17.68 12.97 -25.61
CA MET A 59 -18.06 12.01 -26.67
C MET A 59 -18.91 10.86 -26.13
N ALA A 60 -19.15 10.84 -24.81
CA ALA A 60 -19.88 9.82 -24.10
C ALA A 60 -21.38 9.99 -24.27
N THR A 61 -22.11 8.88 -24.31
CA THR A 61 -23.58 8.89 -24.21
C THR A 61 -24.00 9.30 -22.79
N GLU A 62 -25.28 9.62 -22.59
CA GLU A 62 -25.80 9.96 -21.26
C GLU A 62 -25.62 8.83 -20.23
N GLU A 63 -25.77 7.57 -20.67
CA GLU A 63 -25.51 6.38 -19.85
C GLU A 63 -24.02 6.18 -19.52
N ASP A 64 -23.14 6.48 -20.49
CA ASP A 64 -21.69 6.45 -20.29
C ASP A 64 -21.27 7.53 -19.28
N ILE A 65 -21.87 8.73 -19.33
CA ILE A 65 -21.55 9.82 -18.39
C ILE A 65 -21.80 9.40 -16.95
N LEU A 66 -22.94 8.76 -16.65
CA LEU A 66 -23.25 8.26 -15.30
C LEU A 66 -22.24 7.19 -14.83
N SER A 67 -21.84 6.30 -15.74
CA SER A 67 -20.84 5.27 -15.47
C SER A 67 -19.44 5.88 -15.23
N LEU A 68 -19.08 6.90 -16.01
CA LEU A 68 -17.81 7.63 -15.87
C LEU A 68 -17.77 8.48 -14.58
N GLN A 69 -18.90 9.05 -14.15
CA GLN A 69 -19.01 9.72 -12.85
C GLN A 69 -18.82 8.74 -11.69
N THR A 70 -19.40 7.54 -11.77
CA THR A 70 -19.21 6.49 -10.76
C THR A 70 -17.73 6.09 -10.66
N LEU A 71 -17.05 5.94 -11.80
CA LEU A 71 -15.61 5.69 -11.84
C LEU A 71 -14.79 6.84 -11.23
N GLN A 72 -15.18 8.10 -11.45
CA GLN A 72 -14.51 9.25 -10.84
C GLN A 72 -14.64 9.21 -9.32
N THR A 73 -15.83 8.95 -8.78
CA THR A 73 -16.03 8.79 -7.34
C THR A 73 -15.17 7.69 -6.75
N LEU A 74 -15.06 6.53 -7.41
CA LEU A 74 -14.19 5.44 -6.92
C LEU A 74 -12.69 5.79 -6.99
N CYS A 75 -12.27 6.62 -7.96
CA CYS A 75 -10.91 7.14 -8.00
C CYS A 75 -10.62 8.05 -6.80
N ASP A 76 -11.57 8.93 -6.46
CA ASP A 76 -11.46 9.85 -5.33
C ASP A 76 -11.44 9.10 -3.99
N ASP A 77 -12.32 8.11 -3.82
CA ASP A 77 -12.33 7.22 -2.66
C ASP A 77 -10.98 6.50 -2.46
N LEU A 78 -10.37 6.01 -3.55
CA LEU A 78 -9.05 5.38 -3.49
C LEU A 78 -7.95 6.39 -3.15
N LEU A 79 -8.03 7.60 -3.69
CA LEU A 79 -7.10 8.69 -3.38
C LEU A 79 -7.18 9.10 -1.90
N GLU A 80 -8.38 9.14 -1.33
CA GLU A 80 -8.60 9.37 0.09
C GLU A 80 -7.97 8.26 0.93
N ALA A 81 -8.23 6.99 0.59
CA ALA A 81 -7.63 5.86 1.30
C ALA A 81 -6.09 5.90 1.26
N LEU A 82 -5.48 6.24 0.11
CA LEU A 82 -4.03 6.42 0.00
C LEU A 82 -3.53 7.56 0.90
N THR A 83 -4.28 8.66 1.00
CA THR A 83 -3.95 9.78 1.87
C THR A 83 -4.00 9.38 3.34
N GLN A 84 -4.97 8.56 3.75
CA GLN A 84 -5.04 8.02 5.11
C GLN A 84 -3.80 7.16 5.44
N VAL A 85 -3.33 6.32 4.51
CA VAL A 85 -2.08 5.57 4.72
C VAL A 85 -0.87 6.49 4.80
N ARG A 86 -0.81 7.60 4.06
CA ARG A 86 0.31 8.56 4.21
C ARG A 86 0.38 9.18 5.61
N LEU A 87 -0.76 9.40 6.25
CA LEU A 87 -0.82 9.88 7.64
C LEU A 87 -0.36 8.80 8.61
N GLN A 88 -0.72 7.53 8.37
CA GLN A 88 -0.35 6.39 9.22
C GLN A 88 0.17 5.19 8.39
N PRO A 89 1.44 5.20 7.91
CA PRO A 89 1.93 4.25 6.91
C PRO A 89 1.96 2.78 7.28
N LEU A 90 1.79 2.45 8.57
CA LEU A 90 1.85 1.09 9.09
C LEU A 90 0.55 0.69 9.82
N GLU A 91 -0.50 1.49 9.68
CA GLU A 91 -1.81 1.13 10.18
C GLU A 91 -2.45 0.10 9.24
N VAL A 92 -2.82 -1.05 9.80
CA VAL A 92 -3.30 -2.20 9.02
C VAL A 92 -4.64 -1.90 8.35
N GLU A 93 -5.53 -1.18 9.03
CA GLU A 93 -6.88 -0.91 8.52
C GLU A 93 -6.89 0.07 7.34
N SER A 94 -6.07 1.11 7.38
CA SER A 94 -5.92 2.03 6.25
C SER A 94 -5.31 1.33 5.03
N GLN A 95 -4.33 0.45 5.24
CA GLN A 95 -3.74 -0.37 4.18
C GLN A 95 -4.76 -1.35 3.55
N LYS A 96 -5.61 -1.99 4.36
CA LYS A 96 -6.72 -2.82 3.85
C LYS A 96 -7.72 -2.01 3.04
N MET A 97 -8.05 -0.79 3.50
CA MET A 97 -8.97 0.10 2.80
C MET A 97 -8.46 0.42 1.39
N VAL A 98 -7.17 0.70 1.22
CA VAL A 98 -6.56 0.92 -0.11
C VAL A 98 -6.76 -0.29 -1.03
N VAL A 99 -6.50 -1.50 -0.53
CA VAL A 99 -6.69 -2.73 -1.31
C VAL A 99 -8.16 -2.92 -1.70
N GLN A 100 -9.08 -2.71 -0.76
CA GLN A 100 -10.52 -2.80 -1.01
C GLN A 100 -10.98 -1.78 -2.06
N LYS A 101 -10.61 -0.50 -1.92
CA LYS A 101 -10.98 0.55 -2.87
C LYS A 101 -10.37 0.30 -4.26
N HIS A 102 -9.14 -0.21 -4.32
CA HIS A 102 -8.53 -0.63 -5.58
C HIS A 102 -9.32 -1.75 -6.27
N GLN A 103 -9.75 -2.77 -5.51
CA GLN A 103 -10.57 -3.86 -6.05
C GLN A 103 -11.94 -3.36 -6.55
N GLN A 104 -12.59 -2.46 -5.81
CA GLN A 104 -13.84 -1.83 -6.22
C GLN A 104 -13.67 -1.06 -7.53
N LEU A 105 -12.62 -0.25 -7.65
CA LEU A 105 -12.31 0.48 -8.88
C LEU A 105 -12.08 -0.48 -10.07
N VAL A 106 -11.29 -1.53 -9.87
CA VAL A 106 -11.01 -2.52 -10.93
C VAL A 106 -12.27 -3.27 -11.37
N ALA A 107 -13.14 -3.63 -10.43
CA ALA A 107 -14.42 -4.28 -10.73
C ALA A 107 -15.34 -3.34 -11.51
N GLU A 108 -15.39 -2.07 -11.14
CA GLU A 108 -16.21 -1.08 -11.84
C GLU A 108 -15.68 -0.79 -13.24
N VAL A 109 -14.36 -0.66 -13.43
CA VAL A 109 -13.76 -0.50 -14.77
C VAL A 109 -14.15 -1.67 -15.67
N ARG A 110 -14.12 -2.90 -15.14
CA ARG A 110 -14.58 -4.09 -15.89
C ARG A 110 -16.06 -4.04 -16.21
N ARG A 111 -16.91 -3.63 -15.26
CA ARG A 111 -18.35 -3.46 -15.49
C ARG A 111 -18.61 -2.47 -16.63
N VAL A 112 -17.97 -1.31 -16.58
CA VAL A 112 -18.11 -0.25 -17.59
C VAL A 112 -17.60 -0.71 -18.96
N LEU A 113 -16.51 -1.47 -19.03
CA LEU A 113 -16.02 -2.04 -20.30
C LEU A 113 -17.05 -2.93 -21.02
N HIS A 114 -17.93 -3.61 -20.28
CA HIS A 114 -18.97 -4.45 -20.85
C HIS A 114 -20.17 -3.67 -21.39
N THR A 115 -20.49 -2.52 -20.80
CA THR A 115 -21.72 -1.77 -21.09
C THR A 115 -21.49 -0.49 -21.89
N ALA A 116 -20.28 0.06 -21.86
CA ALA A 116 -19.99 1.37 -22.44
C ALA A 116 -20.00 1.37 -23.97
N SER A 117 -20.07 2.56 -24.57
CA SER A 117 -19.87 2.74 -26.00
C SER A 117 -18.42 2.50 -26.44
N ASP A 118 -18.21 2.22 -27.73
CA ASP A 118 -16.88 1.99 -28.30
C ASP A 118 -15.97 3.22 -28.25
N ALA A 119 -16.53 4.42 -28.00
CA ALA A 119 -15.75 5.65 -27.82
C ALA A 119 -14.97 5.67 -26.49
N VAL A 120 -15.45 4.94 -25.46
CA VAL A 120 -14.90 4.96 -24.09
C VAL A 120 -14.06 3.72 -23.79
N LYS A 121 -14.42 2.57 -24.37
CA LYS A 121 -13.76 1.27 -24.11
C LYS A 121 -12.23 1.27 -24.23
N PRO A 122 -11.60 1.84 -25.29
CA PRO A 122 -10.17 1.69 -25.51
C PRO A 122 -9.32 2.25 -24.35
N ASP A 123 -9.70 3.40 -23.80
CA ASP A 123 -8.92 4.05 -22.73
C ASP A 123 -9.08 3.31 -21.39
N LEU A 124 -10.28 2.78 -21.10
CA LEU A 124 -10.53 1.95 -19.92
C LEU A 124 -9.79 0.60 -19.99
N ASP A 125 -9.72 -0.01 -21.17
CA ASP A 125 -9.00 -1.27 -21.38
C ASP A 125 -7.49 -1.09 -21.20
N ILE A 126 -6.94 -0.01 -21.76
CA ILE A 126 -5.54 0.38 -21.57
C ILE A 126 -5.27 0.66 -20.08
N ALA A 127 -6.16 1.38 -19.39
CA ALA A 127 -6.00 1.66 -17.97
C ALA A 127 -6.01 0.38 -17.13
N LEU A 128 -6.97 -0.52 -17.36
CA LEU A 128 -7.07 -1.80 -16.67
C LEU A 128 -5.84 -2.68 -16.91
N SER A 129 -5.40 -2.77 -18.15
CA SER A 129 -4.19 -3.51 -18.54
C SER A 129 -2.95 -2.97 -17.83
N ARG A 130 -2.79 -1.64 -17.76
CA ARG A 130 -1.69 -1.00 -17.04
C ARG A 130 -1.75 -1.27 -15.54
N MET A 131 -2.93 -1.17 -14.92
CA MET A 131 -3.09 -1.48 -13.49
C MET A 131 -2.65 -2.92 -13.19
N ARG A 132 -3.09 -3.87 -14.02
CA ARG A 132 -2.75 -5.30 -13.88
C ARG A 132 -1.26 -5.59 -14.06
N GLN A 133 -0.58 -4.88 -14.96
CA GLN A 133 0.85 -5.12 -15.25
C GLN A 133 1.79 -4.42 -14.27
N THR A 134 1.45 -3.20 -13.82
CA THR A 134 2.38 -2.34 -13.09
C THR A 134 2.31 -2.48 -11.58
N LEU A 135 1.11 -2.67 -11.02
CA LEU A 135 0.93 -2.70 -9.56
C LEU A 135 1.56 -3.94 -8.91
N PRO A 136 1.36 -5.18 -9.41
CA PRO A 136 1.95 -6.36 -8.78
C PRO A 136 3.48 -6.32 -8.73
N ALA A 137 4.12 -5.79 -9.77
CA ALA A 137 5.58 -5.65 -9.80
C ALA A 137 6.07 -4.60 -8.79
N SER A 138 5.32 -3.50 -8.62
CA SER A 138 5.71 -2.41 -7.71
C SER A 138 5.66 -2.79 -6.22
N VAL A 139 4.82 -3.74 -5.82
CA VAL A 139 4.70 -4.17 -4.41
C VAL A 139 5.77 -5.17 -3.98
N ILE A 140 6.55 -5.75 -4.90
CA ILE A 140 7.56 -6.77 -4.58
C ILE A 140 8.61 -6.23 -3.59
N PRO A 141 9.26 -5.08 -3.81
CA PRO A 141 10.24 -4.54 -2.86
C PRO A 141 9.64 -4.22 -1.49
N TYR A 142 8.38 -3.74 -1.47
CA TYR A 142 7.63 -3.52 -0.24
C TYR A 142 7.43 -4.83 0.54
N HIS A 143 7.02 -5.92 -0.13
CA HIS A 143 6.85 -7.23 0.51
C HIS A 143 8.15 -7.78 1.11
N VAL A 144 9.28 -7.58 0.43
CA VAL A 144 10.60 -7.97 0.96
C VAL A 144 10.91 -7.18 2.23
N ALA A 145 10.67 -5.87 2.23
CA ALA A 145 10.90 -5.03 3.41
C ALA A 145 9.98 -5.40 4.58
N VAL A 146 8.69 -5.66 4.31
CA VAL A 146 7.71 -6.13 5.31
C VAL A 146 8.14 -7.47 5.91
N ALA A 147 8.57 -8.43 5.09
CA ALA A 147 9.05 -9.72 5.58
C ALA A 147 10.27 -9.56 6.50
N ALA A 148 11.28 -8.80 6.09
CA ALA A 148 12.47 -8.54 6.90
C ALA A 148 12.15 -7.81 8.22
N TYR A 149 11.20 -6.87 8.20
CA TYR A 149 10.74 -6.19 9.40
C TYR A 149 9.98 -7.12 10.34
N ASN A 150 9.00 -7.87 9.84
CA ASN A 150 8.19 -8.79 10.63
C ASN A 150 9.06 -9.92 11.24
N GLU A 151 10.00 -10.48 10.47
CA GLU A 151 10.97 -11.46 10.98
C GLU A 151 11.82 -10.86 12.11
N ALA A 152 12.28 -9.61 11.96
CA ALA A 152 13.04 -8.93 13.01
C ALA A 152 12.23 -8.67 14.29
N LEU A 153 10.91 -8.54 14.21
CA LEU A 153 10.02 -8.44 15.36
C LEU A 153 9.89 -9.77 16.12
N GLU A 154 10.05 -10.91 15.44
CA GLU A 154 9.94 -12.25 16.03
C GLU A 154 11.25 -12.74 16.64
N MET A 155 12.40 -12.28 16.13
CA MET A 155 13.71 -12.62 16.64
C MET A 155 13.88 -12.19 18.10
N ARG A 156 14.15 -13.15 18.99
CA ARG A 156 14.62 -12.83 20.35
C ARG A 156 16.06 -12.35 20.25
N PRO A 157 16.47 -11.41 21.11
CA PRO A 157 15.71 -10.64 22.12
C PRO A 157 14.87 -9.44 21.60
N ALA A 158 14.91 -9.07 20.32
CA ALA A 158 14.20 -7.91 19.76
C ALA A 158 12.67 -7.98 19.95
N ALA A 159 12.09 -9.18 19.94
CA ALA A 159 10.69 -9.43 20.25
C ALA A 159 10.25 -8.89 21.63
N TRP A 160 11.12 -8.95 22.64
CA TRP A 160 10.80 -8.40 23.95
C TRP A 160 10.72 -6.87 23.91
N LEU A 161 11.68 -6.23 23.23
CA LEU A 161 11.72 -4.78 23.06
C LEU A 161 10.56 -4.28 22.19
N ALA A 162 10.25 -5.00 21.11
CA ALA A 162 9.13 -4.73 20.22
C ALA A 162 7.80 -4.72 20.98
N ARG A 163 7.55 -5.72 21.83
CA ARG A 163 6.35 -5.77 22.70
C ARG A 163 6.32 -4.61 23.69
N ARG A 164 7.46 -4.29 24.32
CA ARG A 164 7.52 -3.20 25.30
C ARG A 164 7.28 -1.83 24.67
N LEU A 165 7.76 -1.63 23.44
CA LEU A 165 7.63 -0.39 22.68
C LEU A 165 6.44 -0.38 21.71
N LYS A 166 5.58 -1.40 21.74
CA LYS A 166 4.38 -1.55 20.90
C LYS A 166 4.66 -1.44 19.38
N PHE A 167 5.77 -2.00 18.91
CA PHE A 167 5.98 -2.16 17.47
C PHE A 167 4.98 -3.19 16.94
N LEU A 168 4.20 -2.77 15.94
CA LEU A 168 3.20 -3.61 15.29
C LEU A 168 3.77 -4.22 14.01
N PRO A 169 3.32 -5.44 13.62
CA PRO A 169 3.66 -6.04 12.35
C PRO A 169 3.10 -5.21 11.19
N ALA A 170 3.82 -5.18 10.07
CA ALA A 170 3.35 -4.53 8.85
C ALA A 170 2.54 -5.50 7.98
N LEU A 171 1.52 -5.01 7.29
CA LEU A 171 0.68 -5.83 6.41
C LEU A 171 1.39 -6.09 5.08
N ARG A 172 1.35 -7.35 4.64
CA ARG A 172 1.68 -7.73 3.26
C ARG A 172 0.45 -7.51 2.39
N MET A 173 0.58 -6.75 1.31
CA MET A 173 -0.57 -6.38 0.47
C MET A 173 -0.86 -7.45 -0.58
N ASP A 174 -2.04 -8.02 -0.52
CA ASP A 174 -2.48 -8.97 -1.55
C ASP A 174 -3.34 -8.25 -2.60
N LEU A 175 -2.75 -8.02 -3.78
CA LEU A 175 -3.42 -7.46 -4.94
C LEU A 175 -3.90 -8.55 -5.93
N SER A 176 -3.68 -9.83 -5.63
CA SER A 176 -3.95 -10.93 -6.58
C SER A 176 -5.43 -11.07 -6.93
N VAL A 177 -6.33 -10.76 -6.00
CA VAL A 177 -7.79 -10.82 -6.23
C VAL A 177 -8.25 -9.83 -7.31
N ALA A 178 -7.53 -8.73 -7.52
CA ALA A 178 -7.85 -7.77 -8.58
C ALA A 178 -7.48 -8.27 -9.99
N SER A 179 -6.66 -9.33 -10.09
CA SER A 179 -6.15 -9.87 -11.37
C SER A 179 -7.04 -10.94 -12.00
N SER A 180 -7.98 -11.50 -11.23
CA SER A 180 -9.00 -12.49 -11.64
C SER A 180 -10.20 -11.81 -12.25
#